data_AF-A0A372QHH4-F1
#
_entry.id   AF-A0A372QHH4-F1
#
_cell.length_a   1.000
_cell.length_b   1.000
_cell.length_c   1.000
_cell.angle_alpha   90.00
_cell.angle_beta   90.00
_cell.angle_gamma   90.00
#
_symmetry.space_group_name_H-M   'P 1'
#
loop_
_entity.id
_entity.type
_entity.pdbx_description
1 polymer ?
#
loop_
_entity_poly.entity_id
_entity_poly.type
_entity_poly.pdbx_seq_one_letter_code
_entity_poly.pdbx_strand_id
1 'polypeptide(L)'
;MSLDVLSIYRDYITEFIEEIEALLGTNTWNKVRNAIRRKRINNETDFEEDELEFTSELESKLKDVKMTVNEFELLMEMKAMSNTEFHKGKRRALKEVKKQLEISLPKNLRVFKVPLRKLLYAHEIWKL
;
A
#
# COMPACT_ATOMS: atom_id res chain seq x y z
N MET A 1 11.10 -11.56 -15.31
CA MET A 1 10.43 -11.65 -14.00
C MET A 1 8.99 -11.29 -14.24
N SER A 2 8.08 -12.27 -14.21
CA SER A 2 6.73 -12.10 -14.74
C SER A 2 5.87 -11.23 -13.83
N LEU A 3 5.25 -10.23 -14.43
CA LEU A 3 3.85 -9.84 -14.32
C LEU A 3 2.98 -10.51 -13.23
N ASP A 4 3.06 -11.83 -13.04
CA ASP A 4 2.39 -12.56 -11.95
C ASP A 4 2.76 -12.08 -10.54
N VAL A 5 3.99 -11.58 -10.35
CA VAL A 5 4.48 -11.14 -9.04
C VAL A 5 3.70 -9.91 -8.55
N LEU A 6 3.35 -8.99 -9.45
CA LEU A 6 2.59 -7.79 -9.09
C LEU A 6 1.15 -8.11 -8.67
N SER A 7 0.51 -9.05 -9.37
CA SER A 7 -0.86 -9.47 -9.05
C SER A 7 -0.97 -10.11 -7.67
N ILE A 8 0.08 -10.78 -7.19
CA ILE A 8 0.08 -11.37 -5.84
C ILE A 8 0.03 -10.25 -4.80
N TYR A 9 0.94 -9.27 -4.87
CA TYR A 9 0.97 -8.18 -3.90
C TYR A 9 -0.26 -7.29 -3.99
N ARG A 10 -0.87 -7.13 -5.17
CA ARG A 10 -2.11 -6.36 -5.34
C ARG A 10 -3.22 -6.84 -4.40
N ASP A 11 -3.40 -8.15 -4.26
CA ASP A 11 -4.46 -8.71 -3.41
C ASP A 11 -4.19 -8.36 -1.94
N TYR A 12 -2.96 -8.56 -1.46
CA TYR A 12 -2.55 -8.17 -0.11
C TYR A 12 -2.68 -6.66 0.14
N ILE A 13 -2.31 -5.82 -0.84
CA ILE A 13 -2.48 -4.36 -0.76
C ILE A 13 -3.97 -3.99 -0.68
N THR A 14 -4.82 -4.70 -1.42
CA THR A 14 -6.27 -4.43 -1.42
C THR A 14 -6.87 -4.68 -0.05
N GLU A 15 -6.61 -5.86 0.52
CA GLU A 15 -7.08 -6.24 1.86
C GLU A 15 -6.56 -5.26 2.94
N PHE A 16 -5.30 -4.83 2.83
CA PHE A 16 -4.73 -3.85 3.75
C PHE A 16 -5.36 -2.45 3.62
N ILE A 17 -5.67 -2.01 2.40
CA ILE A 17 -6.36 -0.74 2.18
C ILE A 17 -7.79 -0.79 2.74
N GLU A 18 -8.50 -1.91 2.56
CA GLU A 18 -9.84 -2.12 3.10
C GLU A 18 -9.84 -2.07 4.64
N GLU A 19 -8.83 -2.66 5.29
CA GLU A 19 -8.68 -2.56 6.75
C GLU A 19 -8.39 -1.11 7.21
N ILE A 20 -7.51 -0.38 6.50
CA ILE A 20 -7.24 1.03 6.80
C ILE A 20 -8.51 1.87 6.64
N GLU A 21 -9.31 1.62 5.60
CA GLU A 21 -10.60 2.27 5.39
C GLU A 21 -11.55 1.98 6.57
N ALA A 22 -11.62 0.73 7.04
CA ALA A 22 -12.43 0.37 8.19
C ALA A 22 -11.97 1.07 9.49
N LEU A 23 -10.65 1.17 9.72
CA LEU A 23 -10.07 1.80 10.91
C LEU A 23 -10.22 3.32 10.96
N LEU A 24 -10.27 3.99 9.79
CA LEU A 24 -10.45 5.43 9.67
C LEU A 24 -11.94 5.83 9.56
N GLY A 25 -12.77 4.91 9.05
CA GLY A 25 -14.13 5.22 8.62
C GLY A 25 -14.17 5.88 7.25
N THR A 26 -15.26 5.62 6.51
CA THR A 26 -15.40 5.99 5.09
C THR A 26 -15.19 7.49 4.81
N ASN A 27 -15.64 8.39 5.69
CA ASN A 27 -15.49 9.83 5.48
C ASN A 27 -14.02 10.27 5.55
N THR A 28 -13.30 9.88 6.61
CA THR A 28 -11.87 10.19 6.78
C THR A 28 -11.04 9.52 5.70
N TRP A 29 -11.34 8.27 5.36
CA TRP A 29 -10.69 7.56 4.26
C TRP A 29 -10.83 8.29 2.91
N ASN A 30 -12.03 8.77 2.57
CA ASN A 30 -12.24 9.52 1.34
C ASN A 30 -11.39 10.79 1.27
N LYS A 31 -11.25 11.50 2.39
CA LYS A 31 -10.37 12.68 2.48
C LYS A 31 -8.90 12.31 2.28
N VAL A 32 -8.42 11.31 3.03
CA VAL A 32 -7.04 10.76 2.90
C VAL A 32 -6.74 10.36 1.46
N ARG A 33 -7.62 9.57 0.85
CA ARG A 33 -7.46 9.09 -0.52
C ARG A 33 -7.41 10.24 -1.53
N ASN A 34 -8.22 11.27 -1.33
CA ASN A 34 -8.21 12.46 -2.19
C ASN A 34 -6.93 13.26 -2.04
N ALA A 35 -6.43 13.47 -0.82
CA ALA A 35 -5.18 14.17 -0.56
C ALA A 35 -3.98 13.47 -1.18
N ILE A 36 -3.86 12.14 -0.99
CA ILE A 36 -2.81 11.34 -1.64
C ILE A 36 -2.90 11.46 -3.16
N ARG A 37 -4.12 11.41 -3.72
CA ARG A 37 -4.31 11.54 -5.17
C ARG A 37 -3.92 12.93 -5.67
N ARG A 38 -4.31 13.99 -4.96
CA ARG A 38 -4.00 15.39 -5.27
C ARG A 38 -2.49 15.61 -5.27
N LYS A 39 -1.83 15.31 -4.15
CA LYS A 39 -0.37 15.35 -3.98
C LYS A 39 0.36 14.67 -5.14
N ARG A 40 -0.08 13.46 -5.52
CA ARG A 40 0.50 12.72 -6.65
C ARG A 40 0.27 13.39 -8.01
N ILE A 41 -0.96 13.86 -8.30
CA ILE A 41 -1.28 14.51 -9.59
C ILE A 41 -0.46 15.80 -9.76
N ASN A 42 -0.26 16.54 -8.66
CA ASN A 42 0.50 17.78 -8.66
C ASN A 42 2.01 17.57 -8.49
N ASN A 43 2.46 16.33 -8.28
CA ASN A 43 3.85 15.98 -7.99
C ASN A 43 4.43 16.76 -6.80
N GLU A 44 3.63 16.90 -5.75
CA GLU A 44 3.99 17.58 -4.50
C GLU A 44 4.61 16.61 -3.48
N THR A 45 5.43 17.14 -2.58
CA THR A 45 6.09 16.37 -1.53
C THR A 45 5.26 16.27 -0.25
N ASP A 46 4.41 17.26 0.00
CA ASP A 46 3.71 17.46 1.26
C ASP A 46 2.19 17.58 1.05
N PHE A 47 1.44 17.39 2.13
CA PHE A 47 0.00 17.61 2.16
C PHE A 47 -0.33 19.08 2.41
N GLU A 48 -1.50 19.53 1.97
CA GLU A 48 -2.00 20.87 2.29
C GLU A 48 -2.37 20.96 3.78
N GLU A 49 -2.42 22.18 4.33
CA GLU A 49 -2.62 22.40 5.78
C GLU A 49 -3.97 21.84 6.28
N ASP A 50 -5.02 21.99 5.47
CA ASP A 50 -6.36 21.44 5.72
C ASP A 50 -6.43 19.91 5.54
N GLU A 51 -5.39 19.29 4.98
CA GLU A 51 -5.24 17.85 4.84
C GLU A 51 -4.52 17.19 6.03
N LEU A 52 -3.86 17.99 6.88
CA LEU A 52 -3.01 17.48 7.96
C LEU A 52 -3.78 16.71 9.05
N GLU A 53 -5.02 17.10 9.34
CA GLU A 53 -5.85 16.45 10.36
C GLU A 53 -6.04 14.95 10.03
N PHE A 54 -6.60 14.66 8.85
CA PHE A 54 -6.94 13.29 8.47
C PHE A 54 -5.72 12.48 7.99
N THR A 55 -4.66 13.14 7.51
CA THR A 55 -3.39 12.44 7.20
C THR A 55 -2.62 12.07 8.46
N SER A 56 -2.74 12.86 9.54
CA SER A 56 -2.23 12.49 10.87
C SER A 56 -3.00 11.31 11.46
N GLU A 57 -4.32 11.24 11.23
CA GLU A 57 -5.11 10.06 11.60
C GLU A 57 -4.63 8.80 10.87
N LEU A 58 -4.39 8.88 9.54
CA LEU A 58 -3.79 7.79 8.78
C LEU A 58 -2.44 7.38 9.38
N GLU A 59 -1.54 8.35 9.64
CA GLU A 59 -0.23 8.06 10.23
C GLU A 59 -0.37 7.31 11.56
N SER A 60 -1.33 7.71 12.41
CA SER A 60 -1.59 7.04 13.68
C SER A 60 -1.93 5.56 13.51
N LYS A 61 -2.72 5.19 12.49
CA LYS A 61 -3.09 3.79 12.22
C LYS A 61 -1.92 2.99 11.66
N LEU A 62 -1.08 3.63 10.85
CA LEU A 62 0.09 2.98 10.24
C LEU A 62 1.24 2.73 11.22
N LYS A 63 1.30 3.45 12.35
CA LYS A 63 2.33 3.27 13.38
C LYS A 63 2.42 1.84 13.92
N ASP A 64 1.29 1.16 14.09
CA ASP A 64 1.23 -0.21 14.61
C ASP A 64 1.99 -1.21 13.72
N VAL A 65 2.02 -0.95 12.41
CA VAL A 65 2.71 -1.77 11.40
C VAL A 65 4.00 -1.12 10.93
N LYS A 66 4.45 -0.08 11.65
CA LYS A 66 5.69 0.69 11.41
C LYS A 66 5.77 1.26 10.00
N MET A 67 4.64 1.56 9.38
CA MET A 67 4.56 2.09 8.02
C MET A 67 4.43 3.61 8.05
N THR A 68 5.14 4.30 7.16
CA THR A 68 4.97 5.76 6.99
C THR A 68 3.90 6.05 5.94
N VAL A 69 3.36 7.27 5.93
CA VAL A 69 2.39 7.69 4.90
C VAL A 69 2.99 7.59 3.50
N ASN A 70 4.24 8.02 3.30
CA ASN A 70 4.93 7.89 2.01
C ASN A 70 5.09 6.42 1.57
N GLU A 71 5.35 5.49 2.49
CA GLU A 71 5.40 4.06 2.16
C GLU A 71 4.02 3.51 1.78
N PHE A 72 2.96 3.99 2.44
CA PHE A 72 1.58 3.66 2.10
C PHE A 72 1.19 4.19 0.71
N GLU A 73 1.57 5.43 0.38
CA GLU A 73 1.38 6.01 -0.95
C GLU A 73 2.00 5.15 -2.05
N LEU A 74 3.21 4.64 -1.83
CA LEU A 74 3.88 3.70 -2.75
C LEU A 74 3.08 2.41 -2.96
N LEU A 75 2.41 1.87 -1.92
CA LEU A 75 1.54 0.70 -2.08
C LEU A 75 0.30 1.03 -2.91
N MET A 76 -0.30 2.20 -2.70
CA MET A 76 -1.43 2.66 -3.52
C MET A 76 -1.04 2.86 -4.98
N GLU A 77 0.17 3.37 -5.24
CA GLU A 77 0.73 3.49 -6.59
C GLU A 77 0.95 2.13 -7.23
N MET A 78 1.56 1.18 -6.51
CA MET A 78 1.77 -0.17 -6.99
C MET A 78 0.45 -0.87 -7.37
N LYS A 79 -0.60 -0.70 -6.55
CA LYS A 79 -1.95 -1.19 -6.86
C LYS A 79 -2.51 -0.56 -8.13
N ALA A 80 -2.32 0.75 -8.31
CA ALA A 80 -2.76 1.44 -9.52
C ALA A 80 -2.03 0.94 -10.78
N MET A 81 -0.70 0.78 -10.73
CA MET A 81 0.09 0.20 -11.82
C MET A 81 -0.32 -1.23 -12.16
N SER A 82 -0.57 -2.05 -11.14
CA SER A 82 -1.06 -3.42 -11.36
C SER A 82 -2.44 -3.45 -12.01
N ASN A 83 -3.30 -2.46 -11.76
CA ASN A 83 -4.63 -2.39 -12.39
C ASN A 83 -4.57 -1.94 -13.86
N THR A 84 -3.62 -1.08 -14.22
CA THR A 84 -3.40 -0.68 -15.62
C THR A 84 -2.72 -1.77 -16.44
N GLU A 85 -1.91 -2.62 -15.80
CA GLU A 85 -1.13 -3.64 -16.51
C GLU A 85 -1.69 -5.09 -16.39
N PHE A 86 -2.58 -5.43 -15.43
CA PHE A 86 -2.98 -6.83 -15.16
C PHE A 86 -4.46 -7.10 -14.82
N HIS A 87 -5.01 -8.15 -15.47
CA HIS A 87 -6.25 -8.84 -15.09
C HIS A 87 -6.06 -10.32 -14.70
N LYS A 88 -4.83 -10.85 -14.56
CA LYS A 88 -4.62 -12.30 -14.33
C LYS A 88 -3.49 -12.58 -13.33
N GLY A 89 -3.86 -13.10 -12.17
CA GLY A 89 -2.96 -13.72 -11.20
C GLY A 89 -3.77 -14.39 -10.09
N LYS A 90 -3.29 -15.53 -9.59
CA LYS A 90 -3.91 -16.26 -8.46
C LYS A 90 -3.19 -15.89 -7.16
N ARG A 91 -3.95 -15.66 -6.08
CA ARG A 91 -3.42 -15.43 -4.72
C ARG A 91 -2.53 -16.61 -4.30
N ARG A 92 -1.38 -16.30 -3.70
CA ARG A 92 -0.43 -17.28 -3.13
C ARG A 92 -0.36 -17.13 -1.62
N ALA A 93 0.11 -18.16 -0.91
CA ALA A 93 0.21 -18.17 0.54
C ALA A 93 1.25 -17.15 1.07
N LEU A 94 0.95 -16.47 2.17
CA LEU A 94 1.75 -15.38 2.73
C LEU A 94 3.25 -15.73 2.91
N LYS A 95 3.54 -16.95 3.39
CA LYS A 95 4.92 -17.45 3.56
C LYS A 95 5.69 -17.52 2.24
N GLU A 96 5.04 -17.94 1.16
CA GLU A 96 5.64 -18.00 -0.18
C GLU A 96 5.89 -16.60 -0.74
N VAL A 97 4.95 -15.68 -0.52
CA VAL A 97 5.06 -14.28 -0.95
C VAL A 97 6.24 -13.59 -0.26
N LYS A 98 6.38 -13.76 1.06
CA LYS A 98 7.56 -13.26 1.81
C LYS A 98 8.87 -13.80 1.25
N LYS A 99 8.94 -15.10 0.99
CA LYS A 99 10.15 -15.73 0.43
C LYS A 99 10.47 -15.17 -0.96
N GLN A 100 9.47 -14.95 -1.81
CA GLN A 100 9.65 -14.35 -3.14
C GLN A 100 10.14 -12.90 -3.05
N LEU A 101 9.60 -12.11 -2.13
CA LEU A 101 10.02 -10.73 -1.88
C LEU A 101 11.52 -10.63 -1.57
N GLU A 102 12.05 -11.62 -0.86
CA GLU A 102 13.47 -11.64 -0.49
C GLU A 102 14.40 -12.12 -1.60
N ILE A 103 13.96 -13.10 -2.40
CA ILE A 103 14.80 -13.74 -3.41
C ILE A 103 14.95 -12.87 -4.66
N SER A 104 13.88 -12.26 -5.16
CA SER A 104 13.95 -11.51 -6.41
C SER A 104 12.88 -10.43 -6.52
N LEU A 105 13.34 -9.18 -6.62
CA LEU A 105 12.55 -8.04 -7.09
C LEU A 105 13.28 -7.41 -8.28
N PRO A 106 12.59 -7.12 -9.40
CA PRO A 106 13.16 -6.35 -10.50
C PRO A 106 13.70 -5.01 -10.00
N LYS A 107 14.75 -4.47 -10.64
CA LYS A 107 15.37 -3.19 -10.23
C LYS A 107 14.35 -2.06 -10.11
N ASN A 108 13.42 -1.96 -11.05
CA ASN A 108 12.35 -0.96 -11.10
C ASN A 108 11.31 -1.12 -9.98
N LEU A 109 11.25 -2.28 -9.30
CA LEU A 109 10.31 -2.53 -8.19
C LEU A 109 10.98 -2.48 -6.81
N ARG A 110 12.28 -2.19 -6.74
CA ARG A 110 13.02 -2.15 -5.48
C ARG A 110 12.50 -1.10 -4.50
N VAL A 111 11.94 0.01 -5.00
CA VAL A 111 11.33 1.06 -4.17
C VAL A 111 10.18 0.52 -3.32
N PHE A 112 9.45 -0.48 -3.82
CA PHE A 112 8.34 -1.11 -3.09
C PHE A 112 8.79 -2.16 -2.06
N LYS A 113 10.07 -2.54 -2.02
CA LYS A 113 10.52 -3.67 -1.17
C LYS A 113 10.22 -3.42 0.31
N VAL A 114 10.56 -2.23 0.82
CA VAL A 114 10.34 -1.88 2.22
C VAL A 114 8.84 -1.76 2.54
N PRO A 115 8.03 -1.01 1.76
CA PRO A 115 6.57 -1.00 1.92
C PRO A 115 5.94 -2.39 1.91
N LEU A 116 6.34 -3.26 0.97
CA LEU A 116 5.80 -4.62 0.86
C LEU A 116 6.17 -5.50 2.06
N ARG A 117 7.37 -5.36 2.63
CA ARG A 117 7.72 -6.08 3.87
C ARG A 117 6.79 -5.68 5.03
N LYS A 118 6.54 -4.38 5.17
CA LYS A 118 5.66 -3.84 6.23
C LYS A 118 4.20 -4.21 6.01
N LEU A 119 3.75 -4.24 4.76
CA LEU A 119 2.45 -4.79 4.37
C LEU A 119 2.29 -6.24 4.83
N LEU A 120 3.25 -7.11 4.50
CA LEU A 120 3.17 -8.53 4.87
C LEU A 120 3.30 -8.75 6.40
N TYR A 121 3.89 -7.79 7.12
CA TYR A 121 3.89 -7.75 8.58
C TYR A 121 2.53 -7.32 9.14
N ALA A 122 1.87 -6.33 8.52
CA ALA A 122 0.50 -5.94 8.86
C ALA A 122 -0.49 -7.11 8.76
N HIS A 123 -0.40 -7.87 7.67
CA HIS A 123 -1.19 -9.09 7.46
C HIS A 123 -1.03 -10.12 8.59
N GLU A 124 0.16 -10.23 9.20
CA GLU A 124 0.37 -11.14 10.34
C GLU A 124 -0.19 -10.61 11.65
N ILE A 125 -0.03 -9.32 11.94
CA ILE A 125 -0.52 -8.72 13.19
C ILE A 125 -2.04 -8.65 13.18
N TRP A 126 -2.61 -8.16 12.08
CA TRP A 126 -4.02 -7.87 11.97
C TRP A 126 -4.85 -9.07 11.47
N LYS A 127 -4.18 -10.16 11.04
CA LYS A 127 -4.81 -11.41 10.59
C LYS A 127 -5.79 -11.18 9.42
N LEU A 128 -5.31 -10.44 8.42
CA LEU A 128 -6.00 -10.15 7.16
C LEU A 128 -5.96 -11.35 6.18
#